data_AF-A0A1H8FPC5-F1
#
_entry.id   AF-A0A1H8FPC5-F1
#
_cell.length_a   1.000
_cell.length_b   1.000
_cell.length_c   1.000
_cell.angle_alpha   90.00
_cell.angle_beta   90.00
_cell.angle_gamma   90.00
#
_symmetry.space_group_name_H-M   'P 1'
#
loop_
_entity.id
_entity.type
_entity.pdbx_description
1 polymer ?
#
loop_
_entity_poly.entity_id
_entity_poly.type
_entity_poly.pdbx_seq_one_letter_code
_entity_poly.pdbx_strand_id
1 'polypeptide(L)'
;MILIATMLVDADHLLATPVFQANRCSLGFHYLHTGYVIAVYFVLLFLRKPFNIIGLGLLLHMLADLIDCMFMFNNCKACFLNAPAIEVLKAIANFLSI
;
A
#
# COMPACT_ATOMS: atom_id res chain seq x y z
N MET A 1 15.49 16.17 0.94
CA MET A 1 14.11 15.88 0.50
C MET A 1 13.96 14.43 0.03
N ILE A 2 14.42 13.43 0.81
CA ILE A 2 14.42 12.03 0.35
C ILE A 2 13.06 11.37 0.60
N LEU A 3 12.44 11.62 1.76
CA LEU A 3 11.13 11.04 2.10
C LEU A 3 10.01 11.49 1.14
N ILE A 4 9.94 12.78 0.82
CA ILE A 4 8.92 13.29 -0.12
C ILE A 4 9.13 12.70 -1.52
N ALA A 5 10.36 12.48 -1.94
CA ALA A 5 10.65 11.87 -3.25
C ALA A 5 10.14 10.43 -3.35
N THR A 6 9.99 9.71 -2.23
CA THR A 6 9.44 8.33 -2.24
C THR A 6 7.96 8.27 -2.60
N MET A 7 7.22 9.38 -2.54
CA MET A 7 5.84 9.47 -3.05
C MET A 7 5.76 9.24 -4.57
N LEU A 8 6.88 9.32 -5.30
CA LEU A 8 6.93 9.00 -6.73
C LEU A 8 6.61 7.53 -7.02
N VAL A 9 6.58 6.66 -6.01
CA VAL A 9 6.18 5.25 -6.15
C VAL A 9 4.80 5.08 -6.78
N ASP A 10 3.87 6.01 -6.53
CA ASP A 10 2.52 6.04 -7.13
C ASP A 10 2.50 6.20 -8.64
N ALA A 11 3.64 6.53 -9.27
CA ALA A 11 3.73 6.54 -10.73
C ALA A 11 3.41 5.15 -11.34
N ASP A 12 3.49 4.08 -10.56
CA ASP A 12 3.06 2.74 -10.98
C ASP A 12 1.53 2.64 -11.23
N HIS A 13 0.72 3.59 -10.75
CA HIS A 13 -0.71 3.71 -11.06
C HIS A 13 -0.98 3.84 -12.56
N LEU A 14 -0.06 4.47 -13.29
CA LEU A 14 -0.17 4.64 -14.74
C LEU A 14 -0.03 3.31 -15.51
N LEU A 15 0.52 2.27 -14.86
CA LEU A 15 0.68 0.94 -15.44
C LEU A 15 -0.51 0.02 -15.16
N ALA A 16 -1.44 0.44 -14.29
CA ALA A 16 -2.59 -0.36 -13.91
C ALA A 16 -3.75 -0.19 -14.92
N THR A 17 -4.53 -1.25 -15.12
CA THR A 17 -5.76 -1.20 -15.93
C THR A 17 -6.96 -1.63 -15.05
N PRO A 18 -7.95 -0.74 -14.81
CA PRO A 18 -8.03 0.67 -15.23
C PRO A 18 -7.04 1.58 -14.47
N VAL A 19 -6.65 2.70 -15.11
CA VAL A 19 -5.73 3.69 -14.48
C VAL A 19 -6.37 4.34 -13.26
N PHE A 20 -7.68 4.64 -13.32
CA PHE A 20 -8.44 5.20 -12.21
C PHE A 20 -9.71 4.39 -11.96
N GLN A 21 -9.98 4.09 -10.70
CA GLN A 21 -11.21 3.44 -10.26
C GLN A 21 -11.57 3.95 -8.86
N ALA A 22 -12.79 4.49 -8.72
CA ALA A 22 -13.29 4.90 -7.42
C ALA A 22 -13.48 3.65 -6.52
N ASN A 23 -13.04 3.73 -5.28
CA ASN A 23 -13.15 2.67 -4.25
C ASN A 23 -12.30 1.41 -4.52
N ARG A 24 -11.10 1.55 -5.12
CA ARG A 24 -10.12 0.45 -5.15
C ARG A 24 -9.12 0.58 -4.01
N CYS A 25 -8.58 -0.55 -3.56
CA CYS A 25 -7.42 -0.55 -2.67
C CYS A 25 -6.14 -0.65 -3.51
N SER A 26 -5.17 0.25 -3.32
CA SER A 26 -3.88 0.23 -4.04
C SER A 26 -3.00 -0.95 -3.63
N LEU A 27 -3.14 -1.43 -2.39
CA LEU A 27 -2.37 -2.56 -1.87
C LEU A 27 -2.63 -3.83 -2.69
N GLY A 28 -1.59 -4.38 -3.29
CA GLY A 28 -1.65 -5.60 -4.11
C GLY A 28 -2.28 -5.44 -5.50
N PHE A 29 -2.81 -4.27 -5.85
CA PHE A 29 -3.36 -4.01 -7.19
C PHE A 29 -2.26 -3.57 -8.16
N HIS A 30 -1.26 -2.83 -7.65
CA HIS A 30 -0.17 -2.28 -8.45
C HIS A 30 1.13 -3.00 -8.20
N TYR A 31 2.03 -2.92 -9.18
CA TYR A 31 3.28 -3.68 -9.17
C TYR A 31 4.17 -3.35 -7.95
N LEU A 32 4.35 -2.06 -7.64
CA LEU A 32 5.20 -1.62 -6.52
C LEU A 32 4.51 -1.68 -5.16
N HIS A 33 3.19 -1.93 -5.16
CA HIS A 33 2.35 -2.08 -3.97
C HIS A 33 2.04 -3.55 -3.66
N THR A 34 2.71 -4.50 -4.31
CA THR A 34 2.58 -5.93 -4.01
C THR A 34 3.28 -6.30 -2.71
N GLY A 35 2.76 -7.29 -1.98
CA GLY A 35 3.33 -7.75 -0.71
C GLY A 35 4.80 -8.20 -0.81
N TYR A 36 5.19 -8.80 -1.93
CA TYR A 36 6.58 -9.18 -2.19
C TYR A 36 7.51 -7.96 -2.29
N VAL A 37 7.06 -6.89 -2.93
CA VAL A 37 7.84 -5.65 -3.06
C VAL A 37 7.92 -4.91 -1.72
N ILE A 38 6.83 -4.91 -0.94
CA ILE A 38 6.81 -4.35 0.42
C ILE A 38 7.86 -5.04 1.30
N ALA A 39 8.02 -6.37 1.19
CA ALA A 39 9.07 -7.09 1.92
C ALA A 39 10.49 -6.61 1.53
N VAL A 40 10.72 -6.25 0.27
CA VAL A 40 11.99 -5.64 -0.17
C VAL A 40 12.19 -4.28 0.51
N TYR A 41 11.15 -3.45 0.65
CA TYR A 41 11.26 -2.17 1.36
C TYR A 41 11.62 -2.35 2.83
N PHE A 42 11.14 -3.41 3.48
CA PHE A 42 11.59 -3.81 4.83
C PHE A 42 13.08 -4.18 4.85
N VAL A 43 13.57 -4.91 3.86
CA VAL A 43 15.00 -5.24 3.75
C VAL A 43 15.86 -3.99 3.57
N LEU A 44 15.39 -2.98 2.83
CA LEU A 44 16.11 -1.71 2.64
C LEU A 44 16.39 -0.98 3.97
N LEU A 45 15.60 -1.20 5.02
CA LEU A 45 15.83 -0.60 6.35
C LEU A 45 17.16 -1.04 6.98
N PHE A 46 17.63 -2.25 6.67
CA PHE A 46 18.86 -2.81 7.23
C PHE A 46 20.12 -2.40 6.45
N LEU A 47 19.95 -1.77 5.28
CA LEU A 47 21.06 -1.27 4.48
C LEU A 47 21.56 0.08 5.01
N ARG A 48 22.78 0.47 4.64
CA ARG A 48 23.32 1.78 5.02
C ARG A 48 22.62 2.92 4.27
N LYS A 49 22.80 4.15 4.76
CA LYS A 49 22.32 5.35 4.08
C LYS A 49 22.82 5.38 2.63
N PRO A 50 21.99 5.80 1.65
CA PRO A 50 20.65 6.37 1.80
C PRO A 50 19.50 5.34 1.79
N PHE A 51 19.78 4.05 1.57
CA PHE A 51 18.76 3.02 1.33
C PHE A 51 17.79 2.83 2.50
N ASN A 52 18.24 2.93 3.74
CA ASN A 52 17.37 2.88 4.91
C ASN A 52 16.33 4.01 4.96
N ILE A 53 16.69 5.22 4.53
CA ILE A 53 15.76 6.36 4.50
C ILE A 53 14.75 6.18 3.38
N ILE A 54 15.19 5.64 2.23
CA ILE A 54 14.31 5.31 1.10
C ILE A 54 13.31 4.21 1.51
N GLY A 55 13.81 3.12 2.11
CA GLY A 55 12.97 2.04 2.63
C GLY A 55 11.95 2.53 3.64
N LEU A 56 12.36 3.40 4.58
CA LEU A 56 11.45 4.02 5.54
C LEU A 56 10.37 4.86 4.86
N GLY A 57 10.74 5.69 3.88
CA GLY A 57 9.78 6.51 3.12
C GLY A 57 8.76 5.65 2.37
N LEU A 58 9.22 4.62 1.68
CA LEU A 58 8.35 3.69 0.96
C LEU A 58 7.43 2.92 1.90
N LEU A 59 7.90 2.46 3.07
CA LEU A 59 7.05 1.79 4.04
C LEU A 59 5.99 2.72 4.65
N LEU A 60 6.34 3.98 4.91
CA LEU A 60 5.37 4.98 5.37
C LEU A 60 4.31 5.26 4.30
N HIS A 61 4.69 5.25 3.02
CA HIS A 61 3.75 5.34 1.90
C HIS A 61 2.77 4.15 1.88
N MET A 62 3.28 2.92 1.93
CA MET A 62 2.44 1.71 1.97
C MET A 62 1.50 1.70 3.19
N LEU A 63 1.96 2.25 4.32
CA LEU A 63 1.13 2.40 5.51
C LEU A 63 -0.01 3.41 5.29
N ALA A 64 0.27 4.54 4.63
CA ALA A 64 -0.75 5.52 4.28
C ALA A 64 -1.82 4.91 3.36
N ASP A 65 -1.40 4.16 2.33
CA ASP A 65 -2.33 3.44 1.44
C ASP A 65 -3.18 2.42 2.19
N LEU A 66 -2.58 1.68 3.13
CA LEU A 66 -3.31 0.72 3.95
C LEU A 66 -4.38 1.39 4.81
N ILE A 67 -4.06 2.54 5.40
CA ILE A 67 -5.01 3.32 6.20
C ILE A 67 -6.17 3.81 5.32
N ASP A 68 -5.87 4.33 4.12
CA ASP A 68 -6.90 4.76 3.16
C ASP A 68 -7.80 3.59 2.73
N CYS A 69 -7.20 2.43 2.41
CA CYS A 69 -7.95 1.21 2.13
C CYS A 69 -8.86 0.80 3.29
N MET A 70 -8.39 0.89 4.54
CA MET A 70 -9.20 0.57 5.71
C MET A 70 -10.37 1.54 5.90
N PHE A 71 -10.16 2.84 5.69
CA PHE A 71 -11.25 3.82 5.75
C PHE A 71 -12.30 3.55 4.68
N MET A 72 -11.89 3.28 3.44
CA MET A 72 -12.83 2.92 2.38
C MET A 72 -13.51 1.57 2.62
N PHE A 73 -12.80 0.57 3.14
CA PHE A 73 -13.35 -0.74 3.49
C PHE A 73 -14.44 -0.63 4.56
N ASN A 74 -14.22 0.21 5.58
CA ASN A 74 -15.21 0.46 6.63
C ASN A 74 -16.47 1.14 6.07
N ASN A 75 -16.33 2.01 5.06
CA ASN A 75 -17.46 2.64 4.38
C ASN A 75 -18.26 1.65 3.51
N CYS A 76 -17.59 0.69 2.86
CA CYS A 76 -18.25 -0.31 2.01
C CYS A 76 -17.47 -1.63 1.94
N LYS A 77 -17.78 -2.57 2.83
CA LYS A 77 -17.12 -3.91 2.84
C LYS A 77 -17.34 -4.69 1.54
N ALA A 78 -18.54 -4.58 0.94
CA ALA A 78 -18.90 -5.25 -0.30
C ALA A 78 -18.11 -4.76 -1.53
N CYS A 79 -17.64 -3.50 -1.52
CA CYS A 79 -16.90 -2.89 -2.62
C CYS A 79 -15.51 -3.53 -2.81
N PHE A 80 -14.97 -4.18 -1.77
CA PHE A 80 -13.62 -4.75 -1.76
C PHE A 80 -13.59 -6.29 -1.84
N LEU A 81 -14.73 -6.96 -2.08
CA LEU A 81 -14.80 -8.42 -2.13
C LEU A 81 -13.84 -9.04 -3.16
N ASN A 82 -13.58 -8.32 -4.24
CA ASN A 82 -12.67 -8.73 -5.32
C ASN A 82 -11.28 -8.08 -5.21
N ALA A 83 -11.00 -7.34 -4.13
CA ALA A 83 -9.71 -6.69 -3.95
C ALA A 83 -8.64 -7.73 -3.58
N PRO A 84 -7.41 -7.64 -4.14
CA PRO A 84 -6.33 -8.58 -3.82
C PRO A 84 -5.93 -8.53 -2.34
N ALA A 85 -6.13 -7.38 -1.68
CA ALA A 85 -5.83 -7.19 -0.26
C ALA A 85 -6.99 -7.55 0.69
N ILE A 86 -8.09 -8.17 0.22
CA ILE A 86 -9.29 -8.38 1.05
C ILE A 86 -9.02 -9.18 2.33
N GLU A 87 -8.16 -10.18 2.29
CA GLU A 87 -7.83 -11.00 3.46
C GLU A 87 -7.03 -10.20 4.51
N VAL A 88 -6.15 -9.31 4.06
CA VAL A 88 -5.43 -8.38 4.94
C VAL A 88 -6.40 -7.41 5.59
N LEU A 89 -7.31 -6.81 4.81
CA LEU A 89 -8.30 -5.87 5.32
C LEU A 89 -9.25 -6.52 6.34
N LYS A 90 -9.75 -7.73 6.06
CA LYS A 90 -10.57 -8.49 7.02
C LYS A 90 -9.79 -8.84 8.28
N ALA A 91 -8.53 -9.26 8.17
CA ALA A 91 -7.71 -9.60 9.32
C ALA A 91 -7.50 -8.38 10.24
N ILE A 92 -7.18 -7.22 9.65
CA ILE A 92 -7.02 -5.96 10.39
C ILE A 92 -8.35 -5.52 11.00
N ALA A 93 -9.45 -5.58 10.24
CA ALA A 93 -10.79 -5.23 10.70
C ALA A 93 -11.22 -6.09 11.90
N ASN A 94 -11.04 -7.41 11.81
CA ASN A 94 -11.33 -8.34 12.91
C ASN A 94 -10.45 -8.08 14.13
N PHE A 95 -9.16 -7.80 13.92
CA PHE A 95 -8.24 -7.48 14.99
C PHE A 95 -8.61 -6.18 15.72
N LEU A 96 -8.99 -5.15 14.96
CA LEU A 96 -9.42 -3.85 15.47
C LEU A 96 -10.90 -3.82 15.91
N SER A 97 -11.64 -4.92 15.70
CA SER A 97 -13.08 -5.04 15.99
C SER A 97 -13.94 -3.96 15.30
N ILE A 98 -13.66 -3.66 14.02
CA ILE A 98 -14.39 -2.69 13.17
C ILE A 98 -14.96 -3.33 11.88
#